data_AF-F2AQB5-F1
#
_entry.id   AF-F2AQB5-F1
#
_cell.length_a   1.000
_cell.length_b   1.000
_cell.length_c   1.000
_cell.angle_alpha   90.00
_cell.angle_beta   90.00
_cell.angle_gamma   90.00
#
_symmetry.space_group_name_H-M   'P 1'
#
loop_
_entity.id
_entity.type
_entity.pdbx_description
1 polymer ?
#
loop_
_entity_poly.entity_id
_entity_poly.type
_entity_poly.pdbx_seq_one_letter_code
_entity_poly.pdbx_strand_id
1 'polypeptide(L)'
;MANQIAKNETVELESPDGDTIIAIQMALDIDDLGSVESFVAEAAQAFLMQRMISPAETNGLLISVMGKMQPDEFAVLWMERVAADEALTAFMDRMDIADVMGFMRDNPDQPVGVSLVQS
;
A
#
# COMPACT_ATOMS: atom_id res chain seq x y z
N MET A 1 -0.72 11.13 -17.68
CA MET A 1 -1.54 11.44 -16.48
C MET A 1 -0.55 11.56 -15.33
N ALA A 2 -0.83 12.43 -14.35
CA ALA A 2 0.03 12.56 -13.18
C ALA A 2 -0.29 11.43 -12.19
N ASN A 3 0.67 11.08 -11.34
CA ASN A 3 0.45 10.11 -10.27
C ASN A 3 -0.54 10.69 -9.24
N GLN A 4 -1.38 9.84 -8.66
CA GLN A 4 -2.43 10.27 -7.74
C GLN A 4 -2.75 9.21 -6.68
N ILE A 5 -2.98 9.65 -5.44
CA ILE A 5 -3.62 8.81 -4.41
C ILE A 5 -5.13 8.90 -4.63
N ALA A 6 -5.71 7.88 -5.26
CA ALA A 6 -7.13 7.80 -5.55
C ALA A 6 -7.96 7.48 -4.29
N LYS A 7 -7.37 6.74 -3.34
CA LYS A 7 -8.01 6.33 -2.10
C LYS A 7 -6.99 6.13 -0.98
N ASN A 8 -7.35 6.51 0.24
CA ASN A 8 -6.60 6.22 1.46
C ASN A 8 -7.57 6.27 2.64
N GLU A 9 -7.98 5.11 3.15
CA GLU A 9 -8.95 5.03 4.23
C GLU A 9 -8.73 3.78 5.10
N THR A 10 -9.34 3.76 6.28
CA THR A 10 -9.38 2.57 7.13
C THR A 10 -10.64 1.78 6.84
N VAL A 11 -10.50 0.48 6.65
CA VAL A 11 -11.59 -0.45 6.35
C VAL A 11 -11.54 -1.64 7.31
N GLU A 12 -12.71 -2.23 7.56
CA GLU A 12 -12.82 -3.55 8.18
C GLU A 12 -12.95 -4.60 7.07
N LEU A 13 -12.15 -5.65 7.17
CA LEU A 13 -12.12 -6.76 6.22
C LEU A 13 -12.44 -8.04 6.97
N GLU A 14 -13.18 -8.94 6.31
CA GLU A 14 -13.35 -10.30 6.81
C GLU A 14 -12.25 -11.17 6.20
N SER A 15 -11.44 -11.78 7.07
CA SER A 15 -10.48 -12.80 6.66
C SER A 15 -11.21 -14.07 6.20
N PRO A 16 -10.56 -14.96 5.42
CA PRO A 16 -11.16 -16.23 5.01
C PRO A 16 -11.62 -17.13 6.18
N ASP A 17 -11.01 -16.95 7.35
CA ASP A 17 -11.32 -17.71 8.57
C ASP A 17 -12.46 -17.09 9.40
N GLY A 18 -13.02 -15.95 8.93
CA GLY A 18 -14.14 -15.24 9.56
C GLY A 18 -13.72 -14.19 10.60
N ASP A 19 -12.43 -14.01 10.84
CA ASP A 19 -11.92 -12.96 11.73
C ASP A 19 -11.96 -11.58 11.04
N THR A 20 -12.29 -10.53 11.78
CA THR A 20 -12.26 -9.15 11.29
C THR A 20 -10.86 -8.56 11.41
N ILE A 21 -10.32 -8.07 10.30
CA ILE A 21 -9.03 -7.37 10.22
C ILE A 21 -9.30 -5.89 9.92
N ILE A 22 -8.67 -4.99 10.68
CA ILE A 22 -8.75 -3.56 10.40
C ILE A 22 -7.53 -3.16 9.57
N ALA A 23 -7.77 -2.77 8.32
CA ALA A 23 -6.71 -2.46 7.36
C ALA A 23 -6.77 -1.01 6.89
N ILE A 24 -5.61 -0.44 6.55
CA ILE A 24 -5.54 0.77 5.73
C ILE A 24 -5.54 0.34 4.27
N GLN A 25 -6.57 0.77 3.53
CA GLN A 25 -6.65 0.56 2.10
C GLN A 25 -6.19 1.82 1.36
N MET A 26 -5.18 1.66 0.52
CA MET A 26 -4.65 2.70 -0.34
C MET A 26 -4.81 2.30 -1.81
N ALA A 27 -5.35 3.18 -2.65
CA ALA A 27 -5.40 3.00 -4.09
C ALA A 27 -4.60 4.12 -4.76
N LEU A 28 -3.65 3.73 -5.59
CA LEU A 28 -2.66 4.59 -6.22
C LEU A 28 -2.75 4.46 -7.73
N ASP A 29 -2.86 5.59 -8.43
CA ASP A 29 -2.72 5.66 -9.87
C ASP A 29 -1.30 6.12 -10.19
N ILE A 30 -0.51 5.28 -10.86
CA ILE A 30 0.90 5.54 -11.22
C ILE A 30 1.06 5.45 -12.74
N ASP A 31 0.93 6.59 -13.42
CA ASP A 31 1.03 6.71 -14.88
C ASP A 31 2.30 7.43 -15.35
N ASP A 32 2.98 8.15 -14.45
CA ASP A 32 4.21 8.89 -14.67
C ASP A 32 5.37 8.29 -13.85
N LEU A 33 6.13 7.40 -14.49
CA LEU A 33 7.30 6.78 -13.89
C LEU A 33 8.44 7.78 -13.63
N GLY A 34 8.43 8.96 -14.26
CA GLY A 34 9.47 9.98 -14.05
C GLY A 34 9.38 10.68 -12.70
N SER A 35 8.21 10.62 -12.03
CA SER A 35 7.97 11.21 -10.72
C SER A 35 7.63 10.17 -9.63
N VAL A 36 7.87 8.88 -9.93
CA VAL A 36 7.45 7.77 -9.08
C VAL A 36 8.09 7.80 -7.69
N GLU A 37 9.39 8.07 -7.58
CA GLU A 37 10.07 8.07 -6.29
C GLU A 37 9.52 9.14 -5.34
N SER A 38 9.27 10.35 -5.85
CA SER A 38 8.64 11.43 -5.09
C SER A 38 7.20 11.09 -4.71
N PHE A 39 6.48 10.45 -5.63
CA PHE A 39 5.10 10.05 -5.38
C PHE A 39 4.98 8.94 -4.33
N VAL A 40 5.89 7.95 -4.34
CA VAL A 40 5.93 6.90 -3.30
C VAL A 40 6.20 7.51 -1.92
N ALA A 41 7.04 8.55 -1.83
CA ALA A 41 7.24 9.29 -0.57
C ALA A 41 5.96 9.99 -0.09
N GLU A 42 5.23 10.62 -1.01
CA GLU A 42 3.93 11.25 -0.71
C GLU A 42 2.89 10.21 -0.24
N ALA A 43 2.80 9.07 -0.93
CA ALA A 43 1.92 7.97 -0.56
C ALA A 43 2.26 7.42 0.83
N ALA A 44 3.55 7.23 1.14
CA ALA A 44 3.97 6.78 2.47
C ALA A 44 3.61 7.80 3.57
N GLN A 45 3.75 9.10 3.30
CA GLN A 45 3.31 10.15 4.22
C GLN A 45 1.78 10.14 4.41
N ALA A 46 1.01 9.95 3.34
CA ALA A 46 -0.44 9.82 3.42
C ALA A 46 -0.87 8.59 4.23
N PHE A 47 -0.18 7.47 4.08
CA PHE A 47 -0.38 6.28 4.91
C PHE A 47 -0.13 6.57 6.39
N LEU A 48 0.97 7.24 6.75
CA LEU A 48 1.24 7.62 8.14
C LEU A 48 0.13 8.52 8.70
N MET A 49 -0.33 9.50 7.94
CA MET A 49 -1.43 10.37 8.36
C MET A 49 -2.71 9.58 8.62
N GLN A 50 -3.06 8.64 7.73
CA GLN A 50 -4.21 7.76 7.94
C GLN A 50 -4.02 6.87 9.17
N ARG A 51 -2.83 6.30 9.36
CA ARG A 51 -2.52 5.43 10.50
C ARG A 51 -2.65 6.13 11.85
N MET A 52 -2.31 7.42 11.92
CA MET A 52 -2.45 8.23 13.14
C MET A 52 -3.91 8.45 13.56
N ILE A 53 -4.86 8.41 12.62
CA ILE A 53 -6.29 8.58 12.90
C ILE A 53 -7.07 7.26 12.87
N SER A 54 -6.41 6.15 12.54
CA SER A 54 -6.98 4.81 12.55
C SER A 54 -7.05 4.24 13.98
N PRO A 55 -7.93 3.26 14.25
CA PRO A 55 -7.92 2.49 15.48
C PRO A 55 -6.52 1.94 15.84
N ALA A 56 -6.30 1.70 17.14
CA ALA A 56 -5.01 1.21 17.61
C ALA A 56 -4.71 -0.20 17.07
N GLU A 57 -5.74 -1.05 17.01
CA GLU A 57 -5.73 -2.41 16.45
C GLU A 57 -5.56 -2.50 14.92
N THR A 58 -5.45 -1.39 14.19
CA THR A 58 -5.16 -1.45 12.74
C THR A 58 -3.79 -2.10 12.49
N ASN A 59 -3.85 -3.28 11.88
CA ASN A 59 -2.77 -4.23 11.64
C ASN A 59 -2.76 -4.76 10.19
N GLY A 60 -3.62 -4.23 9.31
CA GLY A 60 -3.61 -4.51 7.88
C GLY A 60 -3.18 -3.33 7.03
N LEU A 61 -2.53 -3.61 5.89
CA LEU A 61 -2.25 -2.65 4.82
C LEU A 61 -2.55 -3.30 3.47
N LEU A 62 -3.39 -2.67 2.67
CA LEU A 62 -3.67 -3.10 1.29
C LEU A 62 -3.39 -1.93 0.35
N ILE A 63 -2.43 -2.11 -0.55
CA ILE A 63 -2.08 -1.10 -1.56
C ILE A 63 -2.48 -1.64 -2.93
N SER A 64 -3.39 -0.97 -3.61
CA SER A 64 -3.68 -1.21 -5.02
C SER A 64 -2.94 -0.20 -5.88
N VAL A 65 -2.15 -0.67 -6.83
CA VAL A 65 -1.43 0.15 -7.83
C VAL A 65 -2.09 -0.05 -9.19
N MET A 66 -2.63 1.00 -9.77
CA MET A 66 -3.15 1.01 -11.13
C MET A 66 -2.25 1.86 -12.01
N GLY A 67 -1.96 1.39 -13.23
CA GLY A 67 -1.19 2.18 -14.20
C GLY A 67 -0.08 1.40 -14.87
N LYS A 68 1.10 2.03 -14.96
CA LYS A 68 2.26 1.50 -15.69
C LYS A 68 3.31 0.84 -14.81
N MET A 69 3.25 1.08 -13.51
CA MET A 69 4.21 0.53 -12.55
C MET A 69 3.81 -0.89 -12.17
N GLN A 70 4.77 -1.80 -12.14
CA GLN A 70 4.53 -3.15 -11.62
C GLN A 70 4.48 -3.16 -10.09
N PRO A 71 3.70 -4.05 -9.48
CA PRO A 71 3.54 -4.10 -8.02
C PRO A 71 4.83 -4.52 -7.29
N ASP A 72 5.70 -5.32 -7.91
CA ASP A 72 7.01 -5.69 -7.35
C ASP A 72 8.00 -4.52 -7.37
N GLU A 73 8.04 -3.76 -8.47
CA GLU A 73 8.81 -2.50 -8.54
C GLU A 73 8.33 -1.50 -7.47
N PHE A 74 7.01 -1.40 -7.27
CA PHE A 74 6.44 -0.55 -6.22
C PHE A 74 6.83 -1.04 -4.83
N ALA A 75 6.71 -2.35 -4.59
CA ALA A 75 7.07 -2.95 -3.32
C ALA A 75 8.53 -2.66 -2.93
N VAL A 76 9.46 -2.70 -3.89
CA VAL A 76 10.87 -2.34 -3.64
C VAL A 76 10.98 -0.88 -3.17
N LEU A 77 10.42 0.08 -3.92
CA LEU A 77 10.47 1.49 -3.53
C LEU A 77 9.77 1.75 -2.19
N TRP A 78 8.65 1.09 -1.94
CA TRP A 78 7.93 1.18 -0.67
C TRP A 78 8.80 0.70 0.49
N MET A 79 9.43 -0.47 0.36
CA MET A 79 10.29 -1.01 1.41
C MET A 79 11.56 -0.18 1.62
N GLU A 80 12.10 0.46 0.59
CA GLU A 80 13.16 1.47 0.74
C GLU A 80 12.69 2.67 1.57
N ARG A 81 11.45 3.13 1.39
CA ARG A 81 10.87 4.18 2.24
C ARG A 81 10.66 3.72 3.66
N VAL A 82 10.16 2.50 3.86
CA VAL A 82 9.97 1.91 5.19
C VAL A 82 11.31 1.88 5.92
N ALA A 83 12.36 1.35 5.30
CA ALA A 83 13.69 1.25 5.90
C ALA A 83 14.34 2.62 6.22
N ALA A 84 13.91 3.69 5.54
CA ALA A 84 14.43 5.05 5.73
C ALA A 84 13.69 5.87 6.79
N ASP A 85 12.54 5.40 7.28
CA ASP A 85 11.67 6.13 8.21
C ASP A 85 11.29 5.24 9.40
N GLU A 86 11.72 5.65 10.60
CA GLU A 86 11.51 4.88 11.83
C GLU A 86 10.02 4.70 12.18
N ALA A 87 9.17 5.67 11.85
CA ALA A 87 7.73 5.57 12.11
C ALA A 87 7.09 4.57 11.15
N LEU A 88 7.43 4.63 9.85
CA LEU A 88 6.97 3.62 8.88
C LEU A 88 7.43 2.22 9.27
N THR A 89 8.71 2.05 9.64
CA THR A 89 9.25 0.77 10.12
C THR A 89 8.44 0.25 11.29
N ALA A 90 8.25 1.06 12.34
CA ALA A 90 7.53 0.64 13.55
C ALA A 90 6.06 0.26 13.28
N PHE A 91 5.42 0.86 12.28
CA PHE A 91 4.07 0.47 11.88
C PHE A 91 4.06 -0.80 11.04
N MET A 92 4.98 -0.95 10.09
CA MET A 92 5.08 -2.15 9.26
C MET A 92 5.41 -3.39 10.09
N ASP A 93 6.26 -3.27 11.11
CA ASP A 93 6.59 -4.35 12.05
C ASP A 93 5.39 -4.88 12.86
N ARG A 94 4.28 -4.14 12.87
CA ARG A 94 3.03 -4.49 13.57
C ARG A 94 1.93 -4.99 12.63
N MET A 95 2.20 -5.05 11.33
CA MET A 95 1.21 -5.50 10.36
C MET A 95 1.18 -7.02 10.34
N ASP A 96 -0.02 -7.58 10.49
CA ASP A 96 -0.28 -9.00 10.27
C ASP A 96 -0.39 -9.29 8.76
N ILE A 97 -0.86 -8.30 7.99
CA ILE A 97 -0.98 -8.38 6.53
C ILE A 97 -0.54 -7.04 5.93
N ALA A 98 0.32 -7.10 4.92
CA ALA A 98 0.63 -5.96 4.08
C ALA A 98 0.84 -6.42 2.64
N ASP A 99 -0.10 -6.13 1.75
CA ASP A 99 -0.07 -6.60 0.36
C ASP A 99 -0.13 -5.44 -0.64
N VAL A 100 0.58 -5.61 -1.74
CA VAL A 100 0.54 -4.74 -2.92
C VAL A 100 -0.09 -5.51 -4.07
N MET A 101 -1.15 -4.97 -4.67
CA MET A 101 -1.84 -5.53 -5.83
C MET A 101 -1.72 -4.58 -7.03
N GLY A 102 -1.19 -5.06 -8.14
CA GLY A 102 -1.07 -4.33 -9.40
C GLY A 102 -2.24 -4.62 -10.35
N PHE A 103 -2.84 -3.58 -10.90
CA PHE A 103 -3.86 -3.63 -11.95
C PHE A 103 -3.32 -2.89 -13.19
N MET A 104 -2.70 -3.67 -14.09
CA MET A 104 -2.10 -3.10 -15.30
C MET A 104 -3.19 -2.60 -16.25
N ARG A 105 -3.10 -1.35 -16.73
CA ARG A 105 -4.11 -0.80 -17.66
C ARG A 105 -4.30 -1.64 -18.92
N ASP A 106 -3.23 -2.28 -19.38
CA ASP A 106 -3.26 -3.12 -20.59
C ASP A 106 -3.85 -4.52 -20.32
N ASN A 107 -4.00 -4.92 -19.05
CA ASN A 107 -4.55 -6.21 -18.66
C ASN A 107 -5.20 -6.15 -17.25
N PRO A 108 -6.31 -5.38 -17.09
CA PRO A 108 -6.89 -5.11 -15.77
C PRO A 108 -7.52 -6.35 -15.12
N ASP A 109 -7.83 -7.39 -15.89
CA ASP A 109 -8.48 -8.61 -15.43
C ASP A 109 -7.49 -9.63 -14.82
N GLN A 110 -6.18 -9.34 -14.83
CA GLN A 110 -5.13 -10.21 -14.27
C GLN A 110 -4.31 -9.46 -13.22
N PRO A 111 -4.85 -9.28 -12.00
CA PRO A 111 -4.11 -8.64 -10.93
C PRO A 111 -2.88 -9.47 -10.54
N VAL A 112 -1.78 -8.78 -10.26
CA VAL A 112 -0.53 -9.39 -9.76
C VAL A 112 -0.33 -8.91 -8.32
N GLY A 113 -0.10 -9.83 -7.39
CA GLY A 113 0.05 -9.53 -5.96
C GLY A 113 1.47 -9.78 -5.46
N VAL A 114 1.94 -8.92 -4.54
CA VAL A 114 3.20 -9.07 -3.80
C VAL A 114 2.91 -8.83 -2.32
N SER A 115 3.32 -9.77 -1.46
CA SER A 115 3.23 -9.59 -0.01
C SER A 115 4.50 -8.94 0.54
N LEU A 116 4.32 -7.95 1.41
CA LEU A 116 5.40 -7.19 2.05
C LEU A 116 5.79 -7.76 3.42
N VAL A 117 4.91 -8.54 4.04
CA VAL A 117 5.20 -9.25 5.30
C VAL A 117 5.56 -10.69 4.97
N GLN A 118 6.68 -11.18 5.51
CA GLN A 118 7.02 -12.60 5.42
C GLN A 118 6.37 -13.33 6.60
N SER A 119 5.49 -14.28 6.31
CA SER A 119 4.90 -15.19 7.29
C SER A 119 5.90 -16.24 7.79
#